data_AF-A0A952FBW7-F1
#
_entry.id   AF-A0A952FBW7-F1
#
_cell.length_a   1.000
_cell.length_b   1.000
_cell.length_c   1.000
_cell.angle_alpha   90.00
_cell.angle_beta   90.00
_cell.angle_gamma   90.00
#
_symmetry.space_group_name_H-M   'P 1'
#
loop_
_entity.id
_entity.type
_entity.pdbx_description
1 polymer ?
#
loop_
_entity_poly.entity_id
_entity_poly.type
_entity_poly.pdbx_seq_one_letter_code
_entity_poly.pdbx_strand_id
1 'polypeptide(L)'
;MTQLNHLTLITGASRGMGFSMARQLLTAGHTVLGISRTAMPELEEHARHVGATLLQWEHDLADSGSLNDRLESWLKDSQAATP
;
A
#
# COMPACT_ATOMS: atom_id res chain seq x y z
N MET A 1 -5.60 23.93 -3.47
CA MET A 1 -4.28 23.29 -3.65
C MET A 1 -4.56 21.87 -4.08
N THR A 2 -4.22 21.47 -5.31
CA THR A 2 -4.33 20.08 -5.76
C THR A 2 -3.23 19.29 -5.09
N GLN A 3 -3.58 18.41 -4.16
CA GLN A 3 -2.61 17.59 -3.46
C GLN A 3 -2.10 16.49 -4.40
N LEU A 4 -0.77 16.34 -4.50
CA LEU A 4 -0.15 15.27 -5.27
C LEU A 4 -0.46 13.92 -4.59
N ASN A 5 -1.08 13.01 -5.33
CA ASN A 5 -1.39 11.68 -4.84
C ASN A 5 -0.15 10.78 -4.96
N HIS A 6 0.65 10.73 -3.91
CA HIS A 6 1.82 9.85 -3.83
C HIS A 6 1.43 8.38 -3.58
N LEU A 7 2.19 7.46 -4.19
CA LEU A 7 2.23 6.05 -3.82
C LEU A 7 3.24 5.83 -2.68
N THR A 8 2.82 5.22 -1.58
CA THR A 8 3.69 4.85 -0.46
C THR A 8 3.65 3.35 -0.20
N LEU A 9 4.82 2.69 -0.21
CA LEU A 9 4.97 1.30 0.25
C LEU A 9 5.21 1.27 1.76
N ILE A 10 4.50 0.39 2.46
CA ILE A 10 4.75 0.12 3.88
C ILE A 10 4.90 -1.39 4.08
N THR A 11 6.10 -1.80 4.50
CA THR A 11 6.35 -3.15 4.99
C THR A 11 5.95 -3.26 6.47
N GLY A 12 5.36 -4.39 6.87
CA GLY A 12 4.86 -4.56 8.23
C GLY A 12 3.62 -3.70 8.54
N ALA A 13 2.78 -3.42 7.54
CA ALA A 13 1.65 -2.52 7.68
C ALA A 13 0.47 -3.05 8.53
N SER A 14 0.50 -4.31 8.98
CA SER A 14 -0.68 -4.95 9.60
C SER A 14 -0.93 -4.63 11.06
N ARG A 15 0.01 -4.00 11.75
CA ARG A 15 -0.16 -3.58 13.16
C ARG A 15 0.83 -2.49 13.55
N GLY A 16 0.65 -1.98 14.76
CA GLY A 16 1.58 -1.05 15.40
C GLY A 16 1.81 0.22 14.56
N MET A 17 3.09 0.57 14.40
CA MET A 17 3.49 1.81 13.72
C MET A 17 3.13 1.79 12.23
N GLY A 18 3.42 0.70 11.51
CA GLY A 18 3.11 0.59 10.08
C GLY A 18 1.63 0.76 9.78
N PHE A 19 0.76 0.14 10.59
CA PHE A 19 -0.69 0.31 10.47
C PHE A 19 -1.13 1.76 10.71
N SER A 20 -0.60 2.38 11.76
CA SER A 20 -0.93 3.77 12.12
C SER A 20 -0.47 4.78 11.07
N MET A 21 0.69 4.54 10.45
CA MET A 21 1.21 5.33 9.34
C MET A 21 0.35 5.15 8.08
N ALA A 22 0.01 3.90 7.74
CA ALA A 22 -0.85 3.61 6.60
C ALA A 22 -2.20 4.33 6.72
N ARG A 23 -2.82 4.30 7.91
CA ARG A 23 -4.08 4.98 8.18
C ARG A 23 -3.99 6.50 8.00
N GLN A 24 -2.90 7.12 8.45
CA GLN A 24 -2.66 8.55 8.29
C GLN A 24 -2.47 8.93 6.82
N LEU A 25 -1.67 8.16 6.08
CA LEU A 25 -1.42 8.39 4.66
C LEU A 25 -2.69 8.25 3.82
N LEU A 26 -3.51 7.23 4.09
CA LEU A 26 -4.82 7.05 3.45
C LEU A 26 -5.76 8.20 3.76
N THR A 27 -5.78 8.68 5.01
CA THR A 27 -6.60 9.85 5.40
C THR A 27 -6.17 11.11 4.69
N ALA A 28 -4.86 11.25 4.41
CA ALA A 28 -4.34 12.32 3.58
C ALA A 28 -4.63 12.10 2.08
N GLY A 29 -5.28 11.02 1.66
CA GLY A 29 -5.63 10.75 0.26
C GLY A 29 -4.50 10.16 -0.58
N HIS A 30 -3.42 9.67 0.05
CA HIS A 30 -2.36 8.96 -0.64
C HIS A 30 -2.78 7.53 -1.01
N THR A 31 -2.13 6.98 -2.04
CA THR A 31 -2.20 5.54 -2.33
C THR A 31 -1.21 4.80 -1.45
N VAL A 32 -1.66 3.77 -0.74
CA VAL A 32 -0.79 2.94 0.10
C VAL A 32 -0.74 1.52 -0.45
N LEU A 33 0.47 0.98 -0.63
CA LEU A 33 0.69 -0.44 -0.80
C LEU A 33 1.21 -1.01 0.54
N GLY A 34 0.35 -1.73 1.25
CA GLY A 34 0.70 -2.45 2.46
C GLY A 34 1.22 -3.85 2.13
N ILE A 35 2.40 -4.20 2.65
CA ILE A 35 3.00 -5.54 2.52
C ILE A 35 3.18 -6.12 3.92
N SER A 36 2.54 -7.26 4.18
CA SER A 36 2.72 -7.97 5.44
C SER A 36 2.30 -9.44 5.29
N ARG A 37 2.48 -10.27 6.32
CA ARG A 37 2.10 -11.69 6.27
C ARG A 37 0.60 -11.95 6.44
N THR A 38 -0.20 -10.92 6.71
CA THR A 38 -1.62 -11.06 7.01
C THR A 38 -2.40 -9.89 6.43
N ALA A 39 -3.59 -10.14 5.88
CA ALA A 39 -4.51 -9.10 5.49
C ALA A 39 -4.89 -8.16 6.66
N MET A 40 -5.37 -6.97 6.33
CA MET A 40 -5.62 -5.86 7.27
C MET A 40 -7.04 -5.31 7.05
N PRO A 41 -8.10 -6.07 7.39
CA PRO A 41 -9.48 -5.70 7.08
C PRO A 41 -9.87 -4.31 7.61
N GLU A 42 -9.42 -3.97 8.81
CA GLU A 42 -9.65 -2.65 9.40
C GLU A 42 -9.08 -1.50 8.57
N LEU A 43 -7.93 -1.71 7.91
CA LEU A 43 -7.33 -0.69 7.05
C LEU A 43 -8.06 -0.59 5.71
N GLU A 44 -8.58 -1.71 5.19
CA GLU A 44 -9.42 -1.73 3.99
C GLU A 44 -10.71 -0.96 4.21
N GLU A 45 -11.39 -1.21 5.34
CA GLU A 45 -12.58 -0.46 5.73
C GLU A 45 -12.28 1.03 5.84
N HIS A 46 -11.15 1.40 6.47
CA HIS A 46 -10.71 2.78 6.56
C HIS A 46 -10.46 3.42 5.19
N ALA A 47 -9.74 2.73 4.29
CA ALA A 47 -9.46 3.21 2.94
C ALA A 47 -10.74 3.49 2.15
N ARG A 48 -11.73 2.59 2.21
CA ARG A 48 -13.05 2.79 1.60
C ARG A 48 -13.77 3.99 2.20
N HIS A 49 -13.71 4.15 3.53
CA HIS A 49 -14.37 5.25 4.23
C HIS A 49 -13.83 6.62 3.80
N VAL A 50 -12.51 6.74 3.64
CA VAL A 50 -11.85 8.00 3.24
C VAL A 50 -11.72 8.18 1.72
N GLY A 51 -12.15 7.19 0.93
CA GLY A 51 -12.08 7.23 -0.54
C GLY A 51 -10.65 7.17 -1.09
N ALA A 52 -9.71 6.56 -0.36
CA ALA A 52 -8.31 6.41 -0.77
C ALA A 52 -8.03 4.99 -1.29
N THR A 53 -6.97 4.86 -2.09
CA THR A 53 -6.56 3.57 -2.65
C THR A 53 -5.63 2.83 -1.68
N LEU A 54 -6.06 1.65 -1.23
CA LEU A 54 -5.21 0.70 -0.51
C LEU A 54 -5.02 -0.56 -1.37
N LEU A 55 -3.76 -0.93 -1.55
CA LEU A 55 -3.36 -2.24 -2.05
C LEU A 55 -2.77 -3.04 -0.90
N GLN A 56 -3.13 -4.33 -0.81
CA GLN A 56 -2.63 -5.21 0.25
C GLN A 56 -1.99 -6.44 -0.38
N TRP A 57 -0.71 -6.63 -0.13
CA TRP A 57 0.01 -7.84 -0.52
C TRP A 57 0.35 -8.65 0.72
N GLU A 58 -0.29 -9.81 0.81
CA GLU A 58 0.10 -10.84 1.75
C GLU A 58 1.38 -11.50 1.24
N HIS A 59 2.52 -11.18 1.87
CA HIS A 59 3.84 -11.66 1.48
C HIS A 59 4.77 -11.75 2.70
N ASP A 60 5.58 -12.80 2.77
CA ASP A 60 6.67 -12.89 3.75
C ASP A 60 7.92 -12.21 3.18
N LEU A 61 8.40 -11.15 3.84
CA LEU A 61 9.59 -10.42 3.43
C LEU A 61 10.88 -11.24 3.54
N ALA A 62 10.86 -12.38 4.23
CA ALA A 62 11.95 -13.33 4.18
C ALA A 62 12.15 -13.94 2.77
N ASP A 63 11.09 -13.98 1.95
CA ASP A 63 11.16 -14.34 0.52
C ASP A 63 11.22 -13.06 -0.34
N SER A 64 12.39 -12.43 -0.36
CA SER A 64 12.62 -11.19 -1.10
C SER A 64 12.63 -11.39 -2.61
N GLY A 65 12.99 -12.58 -3.11
CA GLY A 65 13.11 -12.85 -4.55
C GLY A 65 11.76 -12.71 -5.25
N SER A 66 10.76 -13.43 -4.77
CA SER A 66 9.41 -13.39 -5.35
C SER A 66 8.72 -12.03 -5.18
N LEU A 67 9.01 -11.31 -4.09
CA LEU A 67 8.49 -9.95 -3.90
C LEU A 67 9.08 -8.97 -4.91
N ASN A 68 10.38 -9.07 -5.19
CA ASN A 68 11.05 -8.16 -6.13
C ASN A 68 10.45 -8.28 -7.53
N ASP A 69 10.31 -9.50 -8.05
CA ASP A 69 9.75 -9.74 -9.38
C ASP A 69 8.31 -9.22 -9.50
N ARG A 70 7.50 -9.48 -8.45
CA ARG A 70 6.12 -8.98 -8.36
C ARG A 70 6.06 -7.46 -8.33
N LEU A 71 6.89 -6.82 -7.50
CA LEU A 71 6.92 -5.37 -7.35
C LEU A 71 7.39 -4.69 -8.62
N GLU A 72 8.44 -5.21 -9.27
CA GLU A 72 8.96 -4.68 -10.53
C GLU A 72 7.90 -4.76 -11.63
N SER A 73 7.25 -5.91 -11.78
CA SER A 73 6.20 -6.12 -12.78
C SER A 73 5.04 -5.15 -12.55
N TRP A 74 4.57 -5.04 -11.30
CA TRP A 74 3.46 -4.16 -10.94
C TRP A 74 3.79 -2.67 -11.12
N LEU A 75 5.01 -2.24 -10.79
CA LEU A 75 5.43 -0.84 -11.00
C LEU A 75 5.56 -0.49 -12.48
N LYS A 76 5.96 -1.43 -13.34
CA LYS A 76 5.99 -1.24 -14.80
C LYS A 76 4.58 -1.05 -15.36
N ASP A 77 3.64 -1.93 -14.96
CA ASP A 77 2.25 -1.85 -15.38
C ASP A 77 1.56 -0.57 -14.88
N SER A 78 1.86 -0.16 -13.64
CA SER A 78 1.29 1.03 -13.02
C SER A 78 1.82 2.34 -13.62
N GLN A 79 3.08 2.35 -14.07
CA GLN A 79 3.65 3.50 -14.79
C GLN A 79 3.17 3.58 -16.24
N ALA A 80 2.87 2.44 -16.88
CA ALA A 80 2.29 2.41 -18.22
C ALA A 80 0.89 3.04 -18.30
N ALA A 81 0.21 3.22 -17.16
CA ALA A 81 -1.10 3.87 -17.04
C ALA A 81 -1.04 5.39 -16.80
N THR A 82 0.16 5.99 -16.74
CA THR A 82 0.34 7.44 -16.62
C THR A 82 0.77 8.02 -17.97
N PRO A 83 -0.06 8.81 -18.67
CA PRO A 83 0.31 9.45 -19.94
C PRO A 83 1.40 10.51 -19.79
#